data_AF-A0A172TAB3-F1
#
_entry.id   AF-A0A172TAB3-F1
#
_cell.length_a   1.000
_cell.length_b   1.000
_cell.length_c   1.000
_cell.angle_alpha   90.00
_cell.angle_beta   90.00
_cell.angle_gamma   90.00
#
_symmetry.space_group_name_H-M   'P 1'
#
loop_
_entity.id
_entity.type
_entity.pdbx_description
1 polymer ?
#
loop_
_entity_poly.entity_id
_entity_poly.type
_entity_poly.pdbx_seq_one_letter_code
_entity_poly.pdbx_strand_id
1 'polypeptide(L)'
;MLRASFWLTAVVFLPLGLLLYFLPATLAGAVGVSPLWLARVCGGILAVWGVFLIASASTSGQPHATAVGGLVGANLLSAATLIPAVIRQGESMPPGLRAILLGGAGVLTLLAVTALIAFPSRRSRL
;
A
#
# COMPACT_ATOMS: atom_id res chain seq x y z
N MET A 1 6.28 13.03 23.20
CA MET A 1 6.24 11.56 23.29
C MET A 1 5.65 10.92 22.04
N LEU A 2 4.45 11.30 21.58
CA LEU A 2 3.83 10.76 20.34
C LEU A 2 4.70 10.80 19.07
N ARG A 3 5.42 11.90 18.81
CA ARG A 3 6.31 12.01 17.64
C ARG A 3 7.40 10.93 17.62
N ALA A 4 8.00 10.62 18.79
CA ALA A 4 9.04 9.61 18.88
C ALA A 4 8.47 8.20 18.63
N SER A 5 7.26 7.91 19.14
CA SER A 5 6.56 6.65 18.86
C SER A 5 6.25 6.48 17.37
N PHE A 6 5.81 7.54 16.68
CA PHE A 6 5.58 7.48 15.22
C PHE A 6 6.86 7.23 14.45
N TRP A 7 7.96 7.88 14.81
CA TRP A 7 9.27 7.61 14.22
C TRP A 7 9.74 6.18 14.43
N LEU A 8 9.66 5.68 15.67
CA LEU A 8 10.08 4.32 16.00
C LEU A 8 9.28 3.29 15.20
N THR A 9 7.95 3.43 15.15
CA THR A 9 7.10 2.53 14.39
C THR A 9 7.37 2.65 12.88
N ALA A 10 7.61 3.85 12.35
CA ALA A 10 7.95 4.04 10.95
C ALA A 10 9.26 3.36 10.55
N VAL A 11 10.28 3.45 11.42
CA VAL A 11 11.58 2.79 11.22
C VAL A 11 11.45 1.27 11.14
N VAL A 12 10.43 0.69 11.76
CA VAL A 12 10.15 -0.76 11.64
C VAL A 12 9.29 -1.06 10.41
N PHE A 13 8.21 -0.31 10.22
CA PHE A 13 7.19 -0.63 9.22
C PHE A 13 7.63 -0.33 7.80
N LEU A 14 8.38 0.76 7.59
CA LEU A 14 8.83 1.14 6.26
C LEU A 14 9.81 0.11 5.68
N PRO A 15 10.89 -0.30 6.37
CA PRO A 15 11.81 -1.30 5.84
C PRO A 15 11.16 -2.67 5.71
N LEU A 16 10.37 -3.09 6.70
CA LEU A 16 9.66 -4.36 6.65
C LEU A 16 8.66 -4.40 5.49
N GLY A 17 7.91 -3.30 5.30
CA GLY A 17 6.97 -3.16 4.20
C GLY A 17 7.66 -3.24 2.84
N LEU A 18 8.76 -2.51 2.66
CA LEU A 18 9.57 -2.57 1.43
C LEU A 18 10.15 -3.96 1.19
N LEU A 19 10.66 -4.62 2.24
CA LEU A 19 11.20 -5.98 2.15
C LEU A 19 10.13 -6.98 1.70
N LEU A 20 8.92 -6.89 2.25
CA LEU A 20 7.79 -7.74 1.86
C LEU A 20 7.29 -7.42 0.46
N TYR A 21 7.24 -6.14 0.09
CA TYR A 21 6.79 -5.69 -1.23
C TYR A 21 7.73 -6.16 -2.36
N PHE A 22 9.03 -6.10 -2.10
CA PHE A 22 10.08 -6.52 -3.05
C PHE A 22 10.62 -7.93 -2.76
N LEU A 23 9.91 -8.74 -1.97
CA LEU A 23 10.36 -10.07 -1.57
C LEU A 23 10.66 -10.93 -2.82
N PRO A 24 11.91 -11.40 -3.01
CA PRO A 24 12.26 -12.26 -4.12
C PRO A 24 11.53 -13.61 -4.03
N ALA A 25 11.11 -14.16 -5.17
CA ALA A 25 10.37 -15.42 -5.20
C ALA A 25 11.18 -16.61 -4.63
N THR A 26 12.51 -16.59 -4.81
CA THR A 26 13.42 -17.60 -4.25
C THR A 26 13.43 -17.60 -2.73
N LEU A 27 13.53 -16.42 -2.12
CA LEU A 27 13.45 -16.23 -0.66
C LEU A 27 12.06 -16.55 -0.13
N ALA A 28 11.00 -16.12 -0.83
CA ALA A 28 9.62 -16.44 -0.45
C ALA A 28 9.38 -17.96 -0.41
N GLY A 29 9.87 -18.68 -1.42
CA GLY A 29 9.81 -20.14 -1.45
C GLY A 29 10.58 -20.81 -0.31
N ALA A 30 11.77 -20.31 0.00
CA ALA A 30 12.60 -20.84 1.09
C ALA A 30 11.96 -20.66 2.49
N VAL A 31 11.16 -19.61 2.69
CA VAL A 31 10.50 -19.28 3.97
C VAL A 31 9.03 -19.77 3.98
N GLY A 32 8.57 -20.48 2.95
CA GLY A 32 7.22 -21.04 2.89
C GLY A 32 6.12 -19.99 2.66
N VAL A 33 6.46 -18.82 2.14
CA VAL A 33 5.51 -17.73 1.88
C VAL A 33 4.78 -17.98 0.56
N SER A 34 3.53 -18.42 0.66
CA SER A 34 2.64 -18.61 -0.50
C SER A 34 1.21 -18.18 -0.15
N PRO A 35 0.53 -17.41 -1.03
CA PRO A 35 1.00 -16.92 -2.34
C PRO A 35 1.76 -15.57 -2.23
N LEU A 36 2.77 -15.39 -3.11
CA LEU A 36 3.67 -14.22 -3.10
C LEU A 36 2.93 -12.86 -3.18
N TRP A 37 1.82 -12.81 -3.90
CA TRP A 37 1.06 -11.56 -4.07
C TRP A 37 0.51 -11.03 -2.74
N LEU A 38 0.15 -11.92 -1.81
CA LEU A 38 -0.37 -11.54 -0.50
C LEU A 38 0.71 -10.85 0.33
N ALA A 39 1.94 -11.41 0.33
CA ALA A 39 3.09 -10.78 0.96
C ALA A 39 3.37 -9.38 0.39
N ARG A 40 3.22 -9.21 -0.93
CA ARG A 40 3.39 -7.91 -1.58
C ARG A 40 2.30 -6.91 -1.22
N VAL A 41 1.04 -7.33 -1.13
CA VAL A 41 -0.06 -6.46 -0.67
C VAL A 41 0.21 -5.99 0.75
N CYS A 42 0.54 -6.92 1.67
CA CYS A 42 0.90 -6.58 3.05
C CYS A 42 2.10 -5.64 3.10
N GLY A 43 3.13 -5.89 2.29
CA GLY A 43 4.31 -5.05 2.19
C GLY A 43 4.00 -3.63 1.72
N GLY A 44 3.16 -3.48 0.69
CA GLY A 44 2.71 -2.19 0.19
C GLY A 44 1.95 -1.39 1.23
N ILE A 45 1.03 -2.04 1.96
CA ILE A 45 0.27 -1.42 3.06
C ILE A 45 1.22 -0.94 4.17
N LEU A 46 2.14 -1.80 4.63
CA LEU A 46 3.10 -1.44 5.67
C LEU A 46 4.05 -0.32 5.24
N ALA A 47 4.53 -0.34 3.99
CA ALA A 47 5.41 0.68 3.45
C ALA A 47 4.71 2.05 3.45
N VAL A 48 3.48 2.11 2.94
CA VAL A 48 2.71 3.35 2.91
C VAL A 48 2.36 3.82 4.32
N TRP A 49 2.04 2.90 5.23
CA TRP A 49 1.81 3.23 6.63
C TRP A 49 3.06 3.82 7.29
N GLY A 50 4.23 3.26 7.01
CA GLY A 50 5.52 3.80 7.44
C GLY A 50 5.75 5.22 6.93
N VAL A 51 5.53 5.48 5.64
CA VAL A 51 5.61 6.83 5.05
C VAL A 51 4.62 7.79 5.73
N PHE A 52 3.38 7.35 5.97
CA PHE A 52 2.36 8.13 6.65
C PHE A 52 2.77 8.50 8.09
N LEU A 53 3.37 7.58 8.83
CA LEU A 53 3.88 7.82 10.17
C LEU A 53 5.03 8.85 10.17
N ILE A 54 5.95 8.79 9.19
CA ILE A 54 7.01 9.79 9.03
C ILE A 54 6.41 11.17 8.77
N ALA A 55 5.48 11.26 7.81
CA ALA A 55 4.83 12.52 7.44
C ALA A 55 4.03 13.12 8.61
N SER A 56 3.38 12.26 9.40
CA SER A 56 2.63 12.66 10.61
C SER A 56 3.54 13.07 11.76
N ALA A 57 4.73 12.48 11.86
CA ALA A 57 5.73 12.90 12.84
C ALA A 57 6.38 14.24 12.48
N SER A 58 6.55 14.53 11.18
CA SER A 58 7.21 15.76 10.69
C SER A 58 6.28 16.97 10.61
N THR A 59 4.99 16.77 10.32
CA THR A 59 4.08 17.86 9.94
C THR A 59 3.10 18.22 11.04
N SER A 60 3.28 19.36 11.69
CA SER A 60 2.27 19.95 12.59
C SER A 60 1.32 20.84 11.77
N GLY A 61 0.14 20.33 11.40
CA GLY A 61 -0.95 21.16 10.88
C GLY A 61 -1.56 20.78 9.54
N GLN A 62 -1.09 19.72 8.85
CA GLN A 62 -1.74 19.22 7.62
C GLN A 62 -2.10 17.72 7.68
N PRO A 63 -2.80 17.25 8.73
CA PRO A 63 -3.13 15.83 8.89
C PRO A 63 -4.01 15.28 7.76
N HIS A 64 -4.77 16.15 7.08
CA HIS A 64 -5.68 15.73 6.02
C HIS A 64 -4.95 15.37 4.73
N ALA A 65 -3.96 16.18 4.31
CA ALA A 65 -3.19 15.91 3.09
C ALA A 65 -2.32 14.66 3.22
N THR A 66 -1.69 14.46 4.39
CA THR A 66 -0.88 13.26 4.65
C THR A 66 -1.74 12.01 4.71
N ALA A 67 -2.93 12.07 5.32
CA ALA A 67 -3.87 10.95 5.37
C ALA A 67 -4.40 10.58 3.97
N VAL A 68 -4.79 11.56 3.16
CA VAL A 68 -5.24 11.32 1.78
C VAL A 68 -4.11 10.71 0.94
N GLY A 69 -2.88 11.25 1.04
CA GLY A 69 -1.73 10.71 0.33
C GLY A 69 -1.40 9.26 0.73
N GLY A 70 -1.48 8.95 2.02
CA GLY A 70 -1.35 7.58 2.52
C GLY A 70 -2.46 6.65 2.00
N LEU A 71 -3.71 7.09 2.01
CA LEU A 71 -4.83 6.28 1.50
C LEU A 71 -4.68 5.99 0.00
N VAL A 72 -4.37 7.02 -0.79
CA VAL A 72 -4.13 6.90 -2.23
C VAL A 72 -2.97 5.95 -2.51
N GLY A 73 -1.84 6.14 -1.83
CA GLY A 73 -0.67 5.28 -1.99
C GLY A 73 -0.95 3.82 -1.69
N ALA A 74 -1.64 3.53 -0.58
CA ALA A 74 -1.95 2.16 -0.16
C ALA A 74 -2.88 1.46 -1.16
N ASN A 75 -3.92 2.17 -1.61
CA ASN A 75 -4.86 1.66 -2.60
C ASN A 75 -4.18 1.38 -3.95
N LEU A 76 -3.33 2.30 -4.43
CA LEU A 76 -2.62 2.12 -5.70
C LEU A 76 -1.56 1.01 -5.63
N LEU A 77 -0.80 0.90 -4.55
CA LEU A 77 0.17 -0.19 -4.37
C LEU A 77 -0.51 -1.56 -4.27
N SER A 78 -1.67 -1.61 -3.60
CA SER A 78 -2.48 -2.83 -3.52
C SER A 78 -3.06 -3.20 -4.90
N ALA A 79 -3.61 -2.23 -5.64
CA ALA A 79 -4.09 -2.48 -7.01
C ALA A 79 -2.94 -2.93 -7.94
N ALA A 80 -1.78 -2.25 -7.87
CA ALA A 80 -0.60 -2.55 -8.67
C ALA A 80 0.01 -3.93 -8.37
N THR A 81 -0.26 -4.52 -7.19
CA THR A 81 0.17 -5.88 -6.83
C THR A 81 -0.86 -6.93 -7.22
N LEU A 82 -2.14 -6.65 -7.00
CA LEU A 82 -3.24 -7.56 -7.30
C LEU A 82 -3.44 -7.78 -8.81
N ILE A 83 -3.37 -6.72 -9.63
CA ILE A 83 -3.62 -6.83 -11.07
C ILE A 83 -2.62 -7.79 -11.74
N PRO A 84 -1.29 -7.66 -11.58
CA PRO A 84 -0.35 -8.60 -12.16
C PRO A 84 -0.47 -10.01 -11.60
N ALA A 85 -0.82 -10.15 -10.32
CA ALA A 85 -1.03 -11.46 -9.70
C ALA A 85 -2.18 -12.20 -10.37
N VAL A 86 -3.31 -11.54 -10.60
CA VAL A 86 -4.44 -12.13 -11.30
C VAL A 86 -4.14 -12.37 -12.78
N ILE A 87 -3.41 -11.48 -13.46
CA ILE A 87 -3.06 -11.69 -14.87
C ILE A 87 -2.15 -12.93 -15.03
N ARG A 88 -1.16 -13.09 -14.14
CA ARG A 88 -0.17 -14.18 -14.24
C ARG A 88 -0.65 -15.52 -13.67
N GLN A 89 -1.52 -15.50 -12.66
CA GLN A 89 -1.96 -16.71 -11.94
C GLN A 89 -3.47 -16.94 -12.04
N GLY A 90 -4.19 -16.11 -12.80
CA GLY A 90 -5.66 -16.12 -12.79
C GLY A 90 -6.30 -17.35 -13.39
N GLU A 91 -5.59 -18.15 -14.20
CA GLU A 91 -6.10 -19.42 -14.72
C GLU A 91 -6.04 -20.56 -13.70
N SER A 92 -5.11 -20.49 -12.74
CA SER A 92 -5.03 -21.46 -11.64
C SER A 92 -5.88 -21.06 -10.42
N MET A 93 -6.50 -19.87 -10.45
CA MET A 93 -7.37 -19.38 -9.39
C MET A 93 -8.83 -19.78 -9.62
N PRO A 94 -9.60 -20.08 -8.55
CA PRO A 94 -11.04 -20.21 -8.64
C PRO A 94 -11.69 -18.96 -9.30
N PRO A 95 -12.65 -19.10 -10.22
CA PRO A 95 -13.23 -17.98 -10.95
C PRO A 95 -13.80 -16.87 -10.05
N GLY A 96 -14.44 -17.26 -8.94
CA GLY A 96 -14.96 -16.32 -7.95
C GLY A 96 -13.87 -15.50 -7.26
N LEU A 97 -12.76 -16.14 -6.88
CA LEU A 97 -11.61 -15.44 -6.27
C LEU A 97 -11.00 -14.45 -7.25
N ARG A 98 -10.80 -14.86 -8.50
CA ARG A 98 -10.31 -14.00 -9.58
C ARG A 98 -11.19 -12.75 -9.77
N ALA A 99 -12.51 -12.94 -9.81
CA ALA A 99 -13.46 -11.84 -9.94
C ALA A 99 -13.40 -10.88 -8.74
N ILE A 100 -13.31 -11.41 -7.51
CA ILE A 100 -13.19 -10.59 -6.29
C ILE A 100 -11.89 -9.79 -6.29
N LEU A 101 -10.76 -10.39 -6.66
CA LEU A 101 -9.47 -9.71 -6.66
C LEU A 101 -9.41 -8.61 -7.73
N LEU A 102 -9.96 -8.85 -8.93
CA LEU A 102 -10.05 -7.83 -9.98
C LEU A 102 -11.03 -6.71 -9.61
N GLY A 103 -12.22 -7.07 -9.11
CA GLY A 103 -13.21 -6.11 -8.64
C GLY A 103 -12.64 -5.25 -7.51
N GLY A 104 -11.98 -5.88 -6.55
CA GLY A 104 -11.28 -5.21 -5.46
C GLY A 104 -10.19 -4.26 -5.95
N ALA A 105 -9.31 -4.71 -6.86
CA ALA A 105 -8.29 -3.84 -7.45
C ALA A 105 -8.91 -2.65 -8.22
N GLY A 106 -10.01 -2.87 -8.93
CA GLY A 106 -10.79 -1.82 -9.60
C GLY A 106 -11.36 -0.80 -8.61
N VAL A 107 -12.00 -1.27 -7.54
CA VAL A 107 -12.54 -0.41 -6.46
C VAL A 107 -11.42 0.39 -5.79
N LEU A 108 -10.30 -0.24 -5.44
CA LEU A 108 -9.15 0.45 -4.84
C LEU A 108 -8.60 1.54 -5.76
N THR A 109 -8.49 1.26 -7.06
CA THR A 109 -8.05 2.24 -8.06
C THR A 109 -9.05 3.40 -8.17
N LEU A 110 -10.34 3.09 -8.23
CA LEU A 110 -11.40 4.09 -8.26
C LEU A 110 -11.37 4.98 -7.01
N LEU A 111 -11.25 4.40 -5.82
CA LEU A 111 -11.15 5.13 -4.55
C LEU A 111 -9.91 6.03 -4.51
N ALA A 112 -8.78 5.57 -5.05
CA ALA A 112 -7.57 6.39 -5.15
C ALA A 112 -7.79 7.59 -6.08
N VAL A 113 -8.39 7.37 -7.25
CA VAL A 113 -8.68 8.44 -8.22
C VAL A 113 -9.70 9.43 -7.67
N THR A 114 -10.78 8.95 -7.05
CA THR A 114 -11.80 9.84 -6.46
C THR A 114 -11.22 10.65 -5.31
N ALA A 115 -10.36 10.07 -4.47
CA ALA A 115 -9.68 10.81 -3.41
C ALA A 115 -8.77 11.93 -3.97
N LEU A 116 -8.02 11.65 -5.05
CA LEU A 116 -7.19 12.66 -5.72
C LEU A 116 -8.02 13.81 -6.32
N ILE A 117 -9.19 13.51 -6.87
CA ILE A 117 -10.09 14.51 -7.46
C ILE A 117 -10.82 15.31 -6.38
N ALA A 118 -11.32 14.65 -5.33
CA ALA A 118 -12.13 15.26 -4.28
C ALA A 118 -11.29 16.11 -3.31
N PHE A 119 -10.03 15.73 -3.10
CA PHE A 119 -9.12 16.42 -2.17
C PHE A 119 -7.83 16.85 -2.89
N PRO A 120 -7.92 17.79 -3.84
CA PRO A 120 -6.74 18.28 -4.52
C PRO A 120 -5.85 18.97 -3.49
N SER A 121 -4.59 18.53 -3.41
CA SER A 121 -3.57 19.17 -2.59
C SER A 121 -3.50 20.65 -2.97
N ARG A 122 -3.96 21.53 -2.07
CA ARG A 122 -3.86 22.98 -2.27
C ARG A 122 -2.38 23.32 -2.40
N ARG A 123 -1.92 23.56 -3.63
CA ARG A 123 -0.64 24.23 -3.87
C ARG A 123 -0.73 25.56 -3.11
N SER A 124 0.08 25.68 -2.06
CA SER A 124 0.43 26.98 -1.49
C SER A 124 0.89 27.83 -2.66
N ARG A 125 0.02 28.76 -3.09
CA ARG A 125 0.42 29.83 -3.99
C ARG A 125 1.36 30.68 -3.16
N LEU A 126 2.65 30.56 -3.46
CA LEU A 126 3.63 31.60 -3.19
C LEU A 126 3.16 32.92 -3.81
#